data_AF-Q46UA8-F1
#
_entry.id   AF-Q46UA8-F1
#
_cell.length_a   1.000
_cell.length_b   1.000
_cell.length_c   1.000
_cell.angle_alpha   90.00
_cell.angle_beta   90.00
_cell.angle_gamma   90.00
#
_symmetry.space_group_name_H-M   'P 1'
#
loop_
_entity.id
_entity.type
_entity.pdbx_description
1 polymer ?
#
loop_
_entity_poly.entity_id
_entity_poly.type
_entity_poly.pdbx_seq_one_letter_code
_entity_poly.pdbx_strand_id
1 'polypeptide(L)'
;MFLVSNDMTATLPARTSLRVVADPGERVAVRCTDGELWLIRDGDPKDTSLAASESFTLAEASRVELYAVTAATLRVTRCRSGGATIRGWRGWYRRALNLVYPMQSSG
;
A
#
# COMPACT_ATOMS: atom_id res chain seq x y z
N MET A 1 13.13 -10.82 13.77
CA MET A 1 12.22 -11.89 14.22
C MET A 1 10.94 -11.21 14.67
N PHE A 2 9.80 -11.46 14.00
CA PHE A 2 8.52 -10.86 14.37
C PHE A 2 7.94 -11.64 15.55
N LEU A 3 7.51 -10.92 16.59
CA LEU A 3 7.08 -11.55 17.85
C LEU A 3 5.61 -11.98 17.80
N VAL A 4 4.80 -11.33 16.96
CA VAL A 4 3.38 -11.64 16.77
C VAL A 4 3.00 -11.32 15.32
N SER A 5 2.37 -12.28 14.65
CA SER A 5 1.68 -12.09 13.37
C SER A 5 0.18 -12.24 13.58
N ASN A 6 -0.59 -11.20 13.27
CA ASN A 6 -2.04 -11.24 13.29
C ASN A 6 -2.56 -11.14 11.86
N ASP A 7 -3.40 -12.09 11.46
CA ASP A 7 -3.95 -12.17 10.12
C ASP A 7 -5.46 -11.94 10.16
N MET A 8 -5.93 -10.99 9.36
CA MET A 8 -7.33 -10.62 9.25
C MET A 8 -7.75 -10.64 7.78
N THR A 9 -8.95 -11.10 7.51
CA THR A 9 -9.56 -10.99 6.18
C THR A 9 -10.72 -9.99 6.28
N ALA A 10 -10.77 -9.05 5.33
CA ALA A 10 -11.83 -8.06 5.25
C ALA A 10 -12.40 -8.03 3.82
N THR A 11 -13.72 -7.83 3.74
CA THR A 11 -14.42 -7.64 2.47
C THR A 11 -14.94 -6.22 2.43
N LEU A 12 -14.55 -5.49 1.39
CA LEU A 12 -14.97 -4.12 1.14
C LEU A 12 -16.00 -4.11 0.01
N PRO A 13 -17.19 -3.51 0.25
CA PRO A 13 -18.12 -3.22 -0.82
C PRO A 13 -17.53 -2.23 -1.83
N ALA A 14 -18.02 -2.27 -3.07
CA ALA A 14 -17.61 -1.31 -4.09
C ALA A 14 -17.83 0.13 -3.61
N ARG A 15 -16.90 1.01 -3.98
CA ARG A 15 -16.86 2.44 -3.66
C ARG A 15 -16.75 2.77 -2.17
N THR A 16 -16.22 1.85 -1.37
CA THR A 16 -15.98 2.04 0.06
C THR A 16 -14.49 2.21 0.34
N SER A 17 -14.13 2.97 1.37
CA SER A 17 -12.74 3.07 1.82
C SER A 17 -12.48 2.39 3.16
N LEU A 18 -11.27 1.85 3.31
CA LEU A 18 -10.74 1.30 4.55
C LEU A 18 -9.41 1.97 4.87
N ARG A 19 -9.30 2.54 6.06
CA ARG A 19 -8.04 3.10 6.53
C ARG A 19 -7.21 2.04 7.22
N VAL A 20 -5.99 1.83 6.74
CA VAL A 20 -4.99 0.96 7.37
C VAL A 20 -3.90 1.84 7.97
N VAL A 21 -3.64 1.63 9.26
CA VAL A 21 -2.61 2.35 10.02
C VAL A 21 -1.65 1.30 10.57
N ALA A 22 -0.35 1.53 10.38
CA ALA A 22 0.71 0.77 11.00
C ALA A 22 1.27 1.57 12.18
N ASP A 23 1.26 0.97 13.36
CA ASP A 23 1.87 1.55 14.54
C ASP A 23 3.42 1.56 14.44
N PRO A 24 4.12 2.34 15.27
CA PRO A 24 5.58 2.26 15.38
C PRO A 24 6.04 0.84 15.72
N GLY A 25 6.99 0.28 14.95
CA GLY A 25 7.45 -1.10 15.09
C GLY A 25 6.47 -2.16 14.55
N GLU A 26 5.37 -1.76 13.91
CA GLU A 26 4.45 -2.64 13.19
C GLU A 26 4.68 -2.54 11.69
N ARG A 27 4.67 -3.67 10.99
CA ARG A 27 4.59 -3.72 9.53
C ARG A 27 3.26 -4.36 9.15
N VAL A 28 2.56 -3.77 8.20
CA VAL A 28 1.26 -4.28 7.75
C VAL A 28 1.36 -4.65 6.29
N ALA A 29 1.25 -5.95 5.99
CA ALA A 29 1.10 -6.43 4.63
C ALA A 29 -0.38 -6.51 4.28
N VAL A 30 -0.76 -5.99 3.12
CA VAL A 30 -2.12 -6.05 2.58
C VAL A 30 -2.04 -6.78 1.26
N ARG A 31 -2.77 -7.89 1.13
CA ARG A 31 -2.93 -8.62 -0.13
C ARG A 31 -4.36 -8.50 -0.60
N CYS A 32 -4.56 -8.00 -1.82
CA CYS A 32 -5.85 -8.09 -2.48
C CYS A 32 -6.01 -9.54 -2.94
N THR A 33 -7.04 -10.24 -2.47
CA THR A 33 -7.33 -11.61 -2.90
C THR A 33 -8.32 -11.65 -4.05
N ASP A 34 -9.19 -10.64 -4.14
CA ASP A 34 -10.20 -10.52 -5.19
C ASP A 34 -10.64 -9.06 -5.36
N GLY A 35 -11.06 -8.68 -6.58
CA GLY A 35 -11.48 -7.32 -6.91
C GLY A 35 -10.33 -6.35 -7.21
N GLU A 36 -10.64 -5.05 -7.19
CA GLU A 36 -9.69 -3.97 -7.45
C GLU A 36 -9.75 -2.91 -6.34
N LEU A 37 -8.57 -2.57 -5.81
CA LEU A 37 -8.38 -1.56 -4.78
C LEU A 37 -7.44 -0.47 -5.31
N TRP A 38 -7.66 0.76 -4.90
CA TRP A 38 -6.68 1.85 -5.04
C TRP A 38 -6.08 2.17 -3.69
N LEU A 39 -4.75 2.28 -3.67
CA LEU A 39 -3.98 2.78 -2.55
C LEU A 39 -3.94 4.31 -2.69
N ILE A 40 -4.31 4.99 -1.60
CA ILE A 40 -4.34 6.44 -1.50
C ILE A 40 -3.41 6.80 -0.34
N ARG A 41 -2.26 7.41 -0.65
CA ARG A 41 -1.36 7.98 0.37
C ARG A 41 -1.52 9.50 0.35
N ASP A 42 -1.49 10.09 1.54
CA ASP A 42 -1.52 11.55 1.72
C ASP A 42 -2.68 12.29 1.02
N GLY A 43 -3.76 11.58 0.70
CA GLY A 43 -4.94 12.15 0.04
C GLY A 43 -4.87 12.21 -1.48
N ASP A 44 -3.85 11.62 -2.13
CA ASP A 44 -3.84 11.47 -3.58
C ASP A 44 -4.60 10.20 -4.00
N PRO A 45 -5.81 10.33 -4.60
CA PRO A 45 -6.69 9.19 -4.87
C PRO A 45 -6.15 8.19 -5.90
N LYS A 46 -4.99 8.44 -6.53
CA LYS A 46 -4.43 7.57 -7.58
C LYS A 46 -2.92 7.35 -7.45
N ASP A 47 -2.46 7.07 -6.24
CA ASP A 47 -1.07 6.67 -6.03
C ASP A 47 -0.74 5.34 -6.73
N THR A 48 -1.54 4.29 -6.51
CA THR A 48 -1.23 2.94 -6.98
C THR A 48 -2.49 2.06 -6.99
N SER A 49 -2.79 1.37 -8.09
CA SER A 49 -3.82 0.32 -8.13
C SER A 49 -3.27 -1.00 -7.61
N LEU A 50 -4.08 -1.74 -6.86
CA LEU A 50 -3.81 -3.08 -6.35
C LEU A 50 -4.89 -4.03 -6.86
N ALA A 51 -4.52 -4.85 -7.85
CA ALA A 51 -5.37 -5.86 -8.45
C ALA A 51 -5.37 -7.16 -7.64
N ALA A 52 -6.29 -8.07 -7.97
CA ALA A 52 -6.36 -9.39 -7.33
C ALA A 52 -5.01 -10.13 -7.41
N SER A 53 -4.67 -10.81 -6.30
CA SER A 53 -3.39 -11.46 -6.04
C SER A 53 -2.19 -10.55 -5.81
N GLU A 54 -2.32 -9.24 -5.99
CA GLU A 54 -1.25 -8.30 -5.66
C GLU A 54 -1.18 -8.03 -4.16
N SER A 55 0.02 -7.69 -3.70
CA SER A 55 0.26 -7.36 -2.30
C SER A 55 1.12 -6.12 -2.15
N PHE A 56 0.79 -5.33 -1.16
CA PHE A 56 1.53 -4.16 -0.73
C PHE A 56 1.95 -4.29 0.73
N THR A 57 3.05 -3.67 1.13
CA THR A 57 3.48 -3.61 2.53
C THR A 57 3.58 -2.16 2.96
N LEU A 58 2.83 -1.82 4.00
CA LEU A 58 2.83 -0.53 4.66
C LEU A 58 4.04 -0.42 5.60
N ALA A 59 4.71 0.72 5.56
CA ALA A 59 5.84 1.03 6.44
C ALA A 59 5.36 1.21 7.89
N GLU A 60 6.26 1.08 8.85
CA GLU A 60 5.97 1.42 10.24
C GLU A 60 5.62 2.91 10.40
N ALA A 61 4.80 3.23 11.40
CA ALA A 61 4.35 4.60 11.70
C ALA A 61 3.75 5.33 10.48
N SER A 62 3.09 4.59 9.58
CA SER A 62 2.50 5.15 8.35
C SER A 62 1.03 4.73 8.20
N ARG A 63 0.34 5.42 7.29
CA ARG A 63 -1.08 5.19 7.01
C ARG A 63 -1.30 5.13 5.51
N VAL A 64 -2.27 4.34 5.10
CA VAL A 64 -2.78 4.31 3.73
C VAL A 64 -4.28 4.14 3.76
N GLU A 65 -4.96 4.76 2.81
CA GLU A 65 -6.38 4.54 2.58
C GLU A 65 -6.55 3.60 1.39
N LEU A 66 -7.31 2.54 1.58
CA LEU A 66 -7.64 1.55 0.56
C LEU A 66 -9.04 1.86 0.05
N TYR A 67 -9.15 2.29 -1.19
CA TYR A 67 -10.43 2.55 -1.83
C TYR A 67 -10.83 1.39 -2.74
N ALA A 68 -11.95 0.74 -2.46
CA ALA A 68 -12.44 -0.36 -3.26
C ALA A 68 -13.15 0.17 -4.51
N VAL A 69 -12.54 0.00 -5.68
CA VAL A 69 -13.13 0.42 -6.96
C VAL A 69 -14.31 -0.49 -7.28
N THR A 70 -14.08 -1.79 -7.13
CA THR A 70 -15.08 -2.85 -7.19
C THR A 70 -15.22 -3.50 -5.82
N ALA A 71 -16.19 -4.41 -5.64
CA ALA A 71 -16.23 -5.21 -4.43
C ALA A 71 -14.93 -6.01 -4.35
N ALA A 72 -14.22 -5.91 -3.22
CA ALA A 72 -12.88 -6.43 -3.10
C ALA A 72 -12.70 -7.16 -1.77
N THR A 73 -11.97 -8.27 -1.81
CA THR A 73 -11.57 -9.01 -0.62
C THR A 73 -10.08 -8.82 -0.42
N LEU A 74 -9.69 -8.52 0.81
CA LEU A 74 -8.29 -8.33 1.18
C LEU A 74 -7.93 -9.10 2.43
N ARG A 75 -6.67 -9.49 2.48
CA ARG A 75 -6.03 -10.11 3.63
C ARG A 75 -4.99 -9.14 4.18
N VAL A 76 -5.16 -8.78 5.45
CA VAL A 76 -4.28 -7.88 6.19
C VAL A 76 -3.49 -8.72 7.18
N THR A 77 -2.17 -8.76 6.99
CA THR A 77 -1.26 -9.44 7.90
C THR A 77 -0.41 -8.39 8.61
N ARG A 78 -0.61 -8.27 9.92
CA ARG A 78 0.14 -7.38 10.81
C ARG A 78 1.28 -8.14 11.46
N CYS A 79 2.49 -7.65 11.32
CA CYS A 79 3.69 -8.23 11.91
C CYS A 79 4.34 -7.19 12.81
N ARG A 80 4.34 -7.44 14.12
CA ARG A 80 5.03 -6.57 15.08
C ARG A 80 6.48 -7.03 15.20
N SER A 81 7.42 -6.18 14.79
CA SER A 81 8.83 -6.48 14.99
C SER A 81 9.21 -6.06 16.41
N GLY A 82 9.62 -7.02 17.24
CA GLY A 82 10.54 -6.68 18.33
C GLY A 82 11.77 -6.06 17.68
N GLY A 83 12.21 -4.90 18.17
CA GLY A 83 13.11 -3.98 17.46
C GLY A 83 14.21 -4.66 16.65
N ALA A 84 14.21 -4.45 15.33
CA ALA A 84 15.37 -4.68 14.47
C ALA A 84 15.13 -4.03 13.09
N THR A 85 16.02 -3.09 12.81
CA THR A 85 16.30 -2.42 11.53
C THR A 85 16.46 -3.40 10.36
N ILE A 86 15.69 -3.23 9.28
CA ILE A 86 15.95 -3.87 7.97
C ILE A 86 15.47 -2.90 6.89
N ARG A 87 16.33 -1.99 6.38
CA ARG A 87 17.17 -2.16 5.16
C ARG A 87 16.47 -2.97 4.06
N GLY A 88 15.77 -2.30 3.13
CA GLY A 88 15.44 -2.96 1.86
C GLY A 88 14.33 -2.40 0.99
N TRP A 89 14.12 -1.09 0.82
CA TRP A 89 13.13 -0.57 -0.14
C TRP A 89 13.67 0.43 -1.17
N ARG A 90 14.96 0.33 -1.50
CA ARG A 90 15.62 1.22 -2.47
C ARG A 90 15.38 0.86 -3.95
N GLY A 91 14.27 0.18 -4.30
CA GLY A 91 14.16 -0.51 -5.59
C GLY A 91 13.09 -0.07 -6.60
N TRP A 92 12.02 0.66 -6.23
CA TRP A 92 10.81 0.69 -7.09
C TRP A 92 10.33 2.06 -7.60
N TYR A 93 11.02 3.17 -7.34
CA TYR A 93 10.58 4.51 -7.76
C TYR A 93 11.25 5.11 -9.02
N ARG A 94 11.71 4.31 -10.00
CA ARG A 94 12.23 4.87 -11.28
C ARG A 94 11.68 4.21 -12.54
N ARG A 95 10.36 4.07 -12.68
CA ARG A 95 9.80 3.66 -13.97
C ARG A 95 8.43 4.21 -14.38
N ALA A 96 8.08 5.43 -13.96
CA ALA A 96 6.86 6.08 -14.45
C ALA A 96 6.91 7.61 -14.62
N LEU A 97 8.10 8.21 -14.78
CA LEU A 97 8.22 9.60 -15.22
C LEU A 97 9.25 9.68 -16.34
N ASN A 98 8.83 9.27 -17.54
CA ASN A 98 9.48 9.72 -18.77
C ASN A 98 8.47 9.76 -19.91
N LEU A 99 7.41 10.52 -19.72
CA LEU A 99 6.59 11.02 -20.82
C LEU A 99 6.37 12.52 -20.58
N VAL A 100 7.12 13.29 -21.36
CA VAL A 100 6.83 14.63 -21.88
C VAL A 100 6.81 15.77 -20.86
N TYR A 101 7.94 16.47 -20.75
CA TYR A 101 8.01 17.93 -20.86
C TYR A 101 9.44 18.35 -21.28
N PRO A 102 9.72 18.68 -22.56
CA PRO A 102 10.77 19.65 -22.85
C PRO A 102 10.19 21.04 -22.60
N MET A 103 10.64 21.67 -21.50
CA MET A 103 10.45 23.09 -21.26
C MET A 103 11.34 23.90 -22.22
N GLN A 104 10.87 25.10 -22.52
CA GLN A 104 11.33 26.04 -23.54
C GLN A 104 12.78 26.58 -23.37
N SER A 105 13.31 27.07 -24.50
CA SER A 105 14.00 28.37 -24.69
C SER A 105 15.52 28.40 -24.86
N SER A 106 15.90 29.18 -25.89
CA SER A 106 17.06 30.10 -25.99
C SER A 106 18.15 29.71 -27.00
N GLY A 107 18.20 30.47 -28.09
CA GLY A 107 19.21 30.49 -29.16
C GLY A 107 18.74 31.38 -30.29
#